data_AF-A0A3D4EM90-F1
#
_entry.id   AF-A0A3D4EM90-F1
#
_cell.length_a   1.000
_cell.length_b   1.000
_cell.length_c   1.000
_cell.angle_alpha   90.00
_cell.angle_beta   90.00
_cell.angle_gamma   90.00
#
_symmetry.space_group_name_H-M   'P 1'
#
loop_
_entity.id
_entity.type
_entity.pdbx_description
1 polymer ?
#
loop_
_entity_poly.entity_id
_entity_poly.type
_entity_poly.pdbx_seq_one_letter_code
_entity_poly.pdbx_strand_id
1 'polypeptide(L)'
;IRQHILNLMCHFKTSWETPVLYFDELPEVLIKLKELESDGLLIFEHKGLRVTERGKPFVRNVCLPFDLRLQRNKPETKLFSMTI
;
A
#
# COMPACT_ATOMS: atom_id res chain seq x y z
N ILE A 1 4.15 3.71 4.84
CA ILE A 1 3.64 2.40 4.33
C ILE A 1 2.61 1.74 5.26
N ARG A 2 2.94 1.31 6.49
CA ARG A 2 2.00 0.61 7.40
C ARG A 2 0.66 1.35 7.61
N GLN A 3 0.71 2.67 7.69
CA GLN A 3 -0.49 3.50 7.79
C GLN A 3 -1.44 3.34 6.60
N HIS A 4 -0.94 3.15 5.37
CA HIS A 4 -1.82 2.94 4.23
C HIS A 4 -2.56 1.60 4.31
N ILE A 5 -1.86 0.54 4.74
CA ILE A 5 -2.48 -0.78 4.95
C ILE A 5 -3.57 -0.65 6.02
N LEU A 6 -3.29 0.01 7.14
CA LEU A 6 -4.28 0.24 8.20
C LEU A 6 -5.48 1.02 7.67
N ASN A 7 -5.25 2.13 6.96
CA ASN A 7 -6.31 2.96 6.40
C ASN A 7 -7.18 2.18 5.41
N LEU A 8 -6.58 1.34 4.57
CA LEU A 8 -7.31 0.50 3.62
C LEU A 8 -8.13 -0.59 4.32
N MET A 9 -7.58 -1.22 5.36
CA MET A 9 -8.26 -2.28 6.11
C MET A 9 -9.42 -1.76 6.96
N CYS A 10 -9.26 -0.60 7.62
CA CYS A 10 -10.28 -0.06 8.53
C CYS A 10 -11.26 0.89 7.84
N HIS A 11 -10.78 1.66 6.86
CA HIS A 11 -11.54 2.76 6.27
C HIS A 11 -11.75 2.62 4.76
N PHE A 12 -11.20 1.58 4.13
CA PHE A 12 -11.32 1.34 2.68
C PHE A 12 -10.86 2.53 1.83
N LYS A 13 -10.00 3.39 2.37
CA LYS A 13 -9.46 4.56 1.68
C LYS A 13 -8.10 4.90 2.24
N THR A 14 -7.25 5.55 1.45
CA THR A 14 -5.97 6.06 1.93
C THR A 14 -5.55 7.28 1.12
N SER A 15 -4.72 8.12 1.71
CA SER A 15 -4.18 9.31 1.06
C SER A 15 -2.67 9.41 1.30
N TRP A 16 -2.00 10.12 0.41
CA TRP A 16 -0.57 10.47 0.47
C TRP A 16 -0.41 11.98 0.28
N GLU A 17 -1.38 12.74 0.78
CA GLU A 17 -1.37 14.19 0.72
C GLU A 17 -0.25 14.80 1.59
N THR A 18 0.06 14.13 2.71
CA THR A 18 1.13 14.56 3.61
C THR A 18 2.46 13.89 3.26
N PRO A 19 3.59 14.58 3.45
CA PRO A 19 4.92 14.03 3.15
C PRO A 19 5.23 12.74 3.91
N VAL A 20 4.69 12.59 5.12
CA VAL A 20 4.82 11.38 5.97
C VAL A 20 4.11 10.15 5.40
N LEU A 21 3.13 10.37 4.52
CA LEU A 21 2.39 9.33 3.81
C LEU A 21 2.89 9.16 2.37
N TYR A 22 3.82 10.02 1.91
CA TYR A 22 4.45 9.87 0.62
C TYR A 22 5.76 9.07 0.78
N PHE A 23 6.02 8.15 -0.12
CA PHE A 23 7.26 7.36 -0.15
C PHE A 23 7.72 7.20 -1.61
N ASP A 24 9.02 7.10 -1.84
CA ASP A 24 9.61 7.12 -3.20
C ASP A 24 9.06 6.02 -4.12
N GLU A 25 8.73 4.86 -3.56
CA GLU A 25 8.21 3.70 -4.31
C GLU A 25 6.68 3.73 -4.49
N LEU A 26 6.00 4.80 -4.04
CA LEU A 26 4.54 4.93 -4.15
C LEU A 26 4.07 4.86 -5.62
N PRO A 27 4.69 5.54 -6.60
CA PRO A 27 4.28 5.44 -8.00
C PRO A 27 4.25 4.00 -8.51
N GLU A 28 5.23 3.17 -8.14
CA GLU A 28 5.26 1.75 -8.52
C GLU A 28 4.09 0.96 -7.91
N VAL A 29 3.70 1.29 -6.67
CA VAL A 29 2.52 0.71 -6.03
C VAL A 29 1.25 1.14 -6.77
N LEU A 30 1.12 2.43 -7.10
CA LEU A 30 -0.06 2.95 -7.81
C LEU A 30 -0.21 2.31 -9.20
N ILE A 31 0.90 2.03 -9.91
CA ILE A 31 0.87 1.32 -11.19
C ILE A 31 0.21 -0.05 -11.05
N LYS A 32 0.57 -0.83 -10.02
CA LYS A 32 -0.07 -2.13 -9.77
C LYS A 32 -1.55 -2.02 -9.40
N LEU A 33 -1.93 -0.92 -8.76
CA LEU A 33 -3.31 -0.66 -8.36
C LEU A 33 -4.19 -0.17 -9.51
N LYS A 34 -3.62 0.30 -10.63
CA LYS A 34 -4.39 0.67 -11.83
C LYS A 34 -5.15 -0.49 -12.45
N GLU A 35 -4.62 -1.71 -12.37
CA GLU A 35 -5.35 -2.89 -12.85
C GLU A 35 -6.65 -3.08 -12.05
N LEU A 36 -6.56 -2.98 -10.73
CA LEU A 36 -7.72 -3.06 -9.83
C LEU A 36 -8.71 -1.88 -10.01
N GLU A 37 -8.20 -0.70 -10.39
CA GLU A 37 -9.05 0.45 -10.75
C GLU A 37 -9.81 0.18 -12.05
N SER A 38 -9.13 -0.37 -13.07
CA SER A 38 -9.74 -0.77 -14.33
C SER A 38 -10.82 -1.84 -14.14
N ASP A 39 -10.66 -2.71 -13.14
CA ASP A 39 -11.67 -3.70 -12.73
C ASP A 39 -12.83 -3.08 -11.92
N GLY A 40 -12.76 -1.79 -11.59
CA GLY A 40 -13.76 -1.07 -10.79
C GLY A 40 -13.73 -1.40 -9.29
N LEU A 41 -12.63 -1.94 -8.79
CA LEU A 41 -12.45 -2.32 -7.38
C LEU A 41 -11.96 -1.14 -6.53
N LEU A 42 -11.31 -0.15 -7.13
CA LEU A 42 -10.88 1.07 -6.46
C LEU A 42 -10.99 2.26 -7.38
N ILE A 43 -10.97 3.46 -6.81
CA ILE A 43 -11.03 4.73 -7.51
C ILE A 43 -9.86 5.57 -7.00
N PHE A 44 -9.06 6.10 -7.92
CA PHE A 44 -8.03 7.07 -7.58
C PHE A 44 -8.63 8.46 -7.40
N GLU A 45 -8.19 9.14 -6.37
CA GLU A 45 -8.47 10.55 -6.10
C GLU A 45 -7.18 11.36 -6.29
N HIS A 46 -7.25 12.69 -6.15
CA HIS A 46 -6.14 13.59 -6.48
C HIS A 46 -4.81 13.24 -5.78
N LYS A 47 -4.87 12.90 -4.48
CA LYS A 47 -3.72 12.44 -3.68
C LYS A 47 -4.09 11.26 -2.79
N GLY A 48 -4.88 10.35 -3.32
CA GLY A 48 -5.38 9.21 -2.57
C GLY A 48 -6.08 8.19 -3.43
N LEU A 49 -6.63 7.17 -2.79
CA LEU A 49 -7.51 6.21 -3.41
C LEU A 49 -8.54 5.70 -2.42
N ARG A 50 -9.66 5.24 -2.97
CA ARG A 50 -10.76 4.64 -2.22
C ARG A 50 -11.15 3.31 -2.86
N VAL A 51 -11.30 2.28 -2.04
CA VAL A 51 -11.82 0.98 -2.43
C VAL A 51 -13.34 1.09 -2.59
N THR A 52 -13.86 0.60 -3.71
CA THR A 52 -15.30 0.60 -3.98
C THR A 52 -16.00 -0.50 -3.18
N GLU A 53 -17.34 -0.47 -3.14
CA GLU A 53 -18.12 -1.56 -2.53
C GLU A 53 -17.78 -2.93 -3.13
N ARG A 54 -17.51 -2.99 -4.45
CA ARG A 54 -17.10 -4.20 -5.15
C ARG A 54 -15.68 -4.64 -4.79
N GLY A 55 -14.81 -3.69 -4.45
CA GLY A 55 -13.43 -3.94 -4.04
C GLY A 55 -13.23 -4.32 -2.58
N LYS A 56 -14.20 -4.08 -1.70
CA LYS A 56 -14.14 -4.48 -0.28
C LYS A 56 -13.71 -5.93 -0.05
N PRO A 57 -14.30 -6.95 -0.72
CA PRO A 57 -13.84 -8.33 -0.58
C PRO A 57 -12.39 -8.55 -1.06
N PHE A 58 -11.87 -7.67 -1.92
CA PHE A 58 -10.52 -7.70 -2.47
C PHE A 58 -9.56 -6.75 -1.74
N VAL A 59 -9.92 -6.20 -0.58
CA VAL A 59 -9.06 -5.25 0.15
C VAL A 59 -7.66 -5.82 0.43
N ARG A 60 -7.54 -7.13 0.60
CA ARG A 60 -6.24 -7.81 0.73
C ARG A 60 -5.37 -7.71 -0.54
N ASN A 61 -5.99 -7.78 -1.72
CA ASN A 61 -5.29 -7.60 -3.00
C ASN A 61 -4.84 -6.14 -3.17
N VAL A 62 -5.65 -5.18 -2.72
CA VAL A 62 -5.29 -3.75 -2.70
C VAL A 62 -4.12 -3.49 -1.74
N CYS A 63 -4.05 -4.19 -0.60
CA CYS A 63 -2.96 -4.04 0.37
C CYS A 63 -1.65 -4.73 -0.05
N LEU A 64 -1.70 -5.70 -0.96
CA LEU A 64 -0.58 -6.59 -1.31
C LEU A 64 0.65 -5.82 -1.86
N PRO A 65 0.49 -4.84 -2.78
CA PRO A 65 1.61 -4.01 -3.24
C PRO A 65 2.27 -3.20 -2.11
N PHE A 66 1.48 -2.72 -1.15
CA PHE A 66 2.00 -1.97 0.00
C PHE A 66 2.78 -2.89 0.96
N ASP A 67 2.29 -4.11 1.20
CA ASP A 67 2.96 -5.08 2.08
C ASP A 67 4.28 -5.59 1.50
N LEU A 68 4.31 -5.92 0.20
CA LEU A 68 5.55 -6.32 -0.49
C LEU A 68 6.66 -5.27 -0.36
N ARG A 69 6.30 -3.98 -0.42
CA ARG A 69 7.25 -2.88 -0.22
C ARG A 69 7.64 -2.70 1.24
N LEU A 70 6.72 -2.93 2.18
CA LEU A 70 7.04 -2.97 3.60
C LEU A 70 8.07 -4.07 3.91
N GLN A 71 7.95 -5.23 3.28
CA GLN A 71 8.88 -6.35 3.44
C GLN A 71 10.25 -6.04 2.82
N ARG A 72 10.30 -5.39 1.65
CA ARG A 72 11.57 -4.96 1.01
C ARG A 72 12.30 -3.84 1.76
N ASN A 73 11.55 -2.94 2.40
CA ASN A 73 12.10 -1.86 3.23
C ASN A 73 12.54 -2.31 4.63
N LYS A 74 12.36 -3.58 5.00
CA LYS A 74 13.18 -4.13 6.08
C LYS A 74 14.57 -4.34 5.47
N PRO A 75 15.60 -3.56 5.85
CA PRO A 75 16.93 -4.09 5.70
C PRO A 75 16.88 -5.44 6.41
N GLU A 76 17.29 -6.50 5.73
CA GLU A 76 17.94 -7.59 6.43
C GLU A 76 19.11 -6.95 7.19
N THR A 77 18.85 -6.38 8.37
CA THR A 77 19.70 -6.65 9.50
C THR A 77 19.59 -8.16 9.69
N LYS A 78 20.28 -8.91 8.82
CA LYS A 78 21.12 -9.99 9.27
C LYS A 78 21.87 -9.36 10.43
N LEU A 79 21.34 -9.60 11.62
CA LEU A 79 22.13 -9.64 12.82
C LEU A 79 23.19 -10.68 12.47
N PHE A 80 24.29 -10.22 11.87
CA PHE A 80 25.56 -10.90 11.97
C PHE A 80 25.68 -11.12 13.47
N SER A 81 25.43 -12.36 13.87
CA SER A 81 25.70 -12.81 15.21
C SER A 81 27.19 -12.59 15.40
N MET A 82 27.53 -11.47 16.06
CA MET A 82 28.88 -11.25 16.55
C MET A 82 29.13 -12.33 17.60
N THR A 83 30.08 -13.21 17.25
CA THR A 83 31.09 -13.85 18.09
C THR A 83 30.69 -14.24 19.53
N ILE A 84 30.70 -15.55 19.80
CA ILE A 84 31.72 -16.21 20.64
C ILE A 84 32.13 -17.51 19.95
#